data_AF-A0A0B0N4W2-F1
#
_entry.id   AF-A0A0B0N4W2-F1
#
_cell.length_a   1.000
_cell.length_b   1.000
_cell.length_c   1.000
_cell.angle_alpha   90.00
_cell.angle_beta   90.00
_cell.angle_gamma   90.00
#
_symmetry.space_group_name_H-M   'P 1'
#
loop_
_entity.id
_entity.type
_entity.pdbx_description
1 polymer ?
#
loop_
_entity_poly.entity_id
_entity_poly.type
_entity_poly.pdbx_seq_one_letter_code
_entity_poly.pdbx_strand_id
1 'polypeptide(L)'
;MKSLEKARITICGCDTIDSQIIATHLIQGICNVRSLHLTINEEIFRTSRLPIFHNLIEFKFLGRGFSGREIWLMEFLHRVAPNLETLTLNFSVVAGTQWKALEVPSCLSFHLKEIEISSFNTHMIEMVSYFLDNAMILEKLIISMDALTVTQEKKTRNQLLQLVKSSKKCLKLVVIL
;
A
#
# COMPACT_ATOMS: atom_id res chain seq x y z
N MET A 1 -6.76 -23.31 20.07
CA MET A 1 -5.67 -22.32 19.91
C MET A 1 -6.30 -20.97 19.61
N LYS A 2 -5.92 -19.89 20.31
CA LYS A 2 -6.36 -18.54 19.94
C LYS A 2 -5.73 -18.19 18.59
N SER A 3 -6.56 -17.89 17.58
CA SER A 3 -6.06 -17.45 16.28
C SER A 3 -5.41 -16.07 16.43
N LEU A 4 -4.26 -15.86 15.79
CA LEU A 4 -3.59 -14.57 15.80
C LEU A 4 -4.43 -13.58 14.98
N GLU A 5 -4.98 -12.55 15.63
CA GLU A 5 -5.80 -11.54 14.92
C GLU A 5 -4.96 -10.47 14.23
N LYS A 6 -3.80 -10.12 14.81
CA LYS A 6 -2.93 -9.05 14.32
C LYS A 6 -1.47 -9.51 14.31
N ALA A 7 -0.76 -9.18 13.24
CA ALA A 7 0.68 -9.43 13.13
C ALA A 7 1.44 -8.17 12.71
N ARG A 8 2.65 -8.03 13.23
CA ARG A 8 3.63 -7.04 12.78
C ARG A 8 4.92 -7.77 12.45
N ILE A 9 5.37 -7.67 11.20
CA ILE A 9 6.56 -8.33 10.70
C ILE A 9 7.48 -7.28 10.09
N THR A 10 8.77 -7.39 10.39
CA THR A 10 9.83 -6.66 9.71
C THR A 10 10.75 -7.67 9.05
N ILE A 11 11.00 -7.52 7.76
CA ILE A 11 11.92 -8.33 6.98
C ILE A 11 13.10 -7.45 6.59
N CYS A 12 14.29 -7.83 7.07
CA CYS A 12 15.57 -7.21 6.74
C CYS A 12 16.47 -8.28 6.08
N GLY A 13 17.29 -7.91 5.09
CA GLY A 13 18.30 -8.81 4.51
C GLY A 13 17.70 -10.02 3.79
N CYS A 14 17.01 -9.78 2.67
CA CYS A 14 16.40 -10.83 1.85
C CYS A 14 17.18 -11.12 0.56
N ASP A 15 18.52 -11.02 0.63
CA ASP A 15 19.47 -11.10 -0.47
C ASP A 15 19.84 -12.54 -0.86
N THR A 16 19.53 -13.52 -0.01
CA THR A 16 19.78 -14.94 -0.26
C THR A 16 18.50 -15.73 -0.50
N ILE A 17 18.60 -16.85 -1.21
CA ILE A 17 17.47 -17.76 -1.43
C ILE A 17 16.91 -18.29 -0.10
N ASP A 18 17.80 -18.57 0.86
CA ASP A 18 17.42 -19.10 2.17
C ASP A 18 16.63 -18.08 2.99
N SER A 19 17.07 -16.80 3.02
CA SER A 19 16.32 -15.76 3.73
C SER A 19 14.94 -15.52 3.10
N GLN A 20 14.81 -15.62 1.77
CA GLN A 20 13.50 -15.57 1.09
C GLN A 20 12.58 -16.73 1.47
N ILE A 21 13.12 -17.94 1.61
CA ILE A 21 12.35 -19.13 2.02
C ILE A 21 11.87 -18.97 3.47
N ILE A 22 12.74 -18.51 4.38
CA ILE A 22 12.39 -18.27 5.78
C ILE A 22 11.30 -17.20 5.90
N ALA A 23 11.44 -16.09 5.17
CA ALA A 23 10.42 -15.03 5.10
C ALA A 23 9.08 -15.57 4.61
N THR A 24 9.10 -16.41 3.57
CA THR A 24 7.89 -17.06 3.03
C THR A 24 7.21 -17.94 4.08
N HIS A 25 7.97 -18.81 4.77
CA HIS A 25 7.42 -19.67 5.81
C HIS A 25 6.86 -18.90 7.01
N LEU A 26 7.52 -17.81 7.40
CA LEU A 26 7.02 -16.92 8.45
C LEU A 26 5.65 -16.33 8.06
N ILE A 27 5.53 -15.83 6.84
CA ILE A 27 4.27 -15.26 6.33
C ILE A 27 3.20 -16.35 6.17
N GLN A 28 3.59 -17.57 5.79
CA GLN A 28 2.68 -18.72 5.75
C GLN A 28 2.08 -19.04 7.12
N GLY A 29 2.88 -18.99 8.18
CA GLY A 29 2.42 -19.25 9.55
C GLY A 29 1.39 -18.24 10.07
N ILE A 30 1.27 -17.06 9.45
CA ILE A 30 0.38 -15.97 9.90
C ILE A 30 -0.72 -15.60 8.90
N CYS A 31 -0.99 -16.43 7.89
CA CYS A 31 -1.92 -16.09 6.81
C CYS A 31 -3.39 -15.87 7.22
N ASN A 32 -3.76 -16.25 8.45
CA ASN A 32 -5.12 -16.13 8.98
C ASN A 32 -5.40 -14.81 9.72
N VAL A 33 -4.43 -13.90 9.79
CA VAL A 33 -4.59 -12.61 10.51
C VAL A 33 -5.61 -11.70 9.84
N ARG A 34 -6.25 -10.83 10.65
CA ARG A 34 -7.14 -9.76 10.17
C ARG A 34 -6.41 -8.45 9.91
N SER A 35 -5.29 -8.22 10.59
CA SER A 35 -4.49 -7.02 10.47
C SER A 35 -3.01 -7.39 10.33
N LEU A 36 -2.36 -6.92 9.27
CA LEU A 36 -0.94 -7.15 9.01
C LEU A 36 -0.22 -5.81 8.84
N HIS A 37 0.80 -5.59 9.66
CA HIS A 37 1.80 -4.55 9.42
C HIS A 37 3.08 -5.21 8.93
N LEU A 38 3.45 -4.96 7.67
CA LEU A 38 4.64 -5.48 7.04
C LEU A 38 5.63 -4.35 6.72
N THR A 39 6.84 -4.49 7.24
CA THR A 39 7.99 -3.66 6.85
C THR A 39 8.96 -4.50 6.04
N ILE A 40 9.36 -4.02 4.87
CA ILE A 40 10.41 -4.64 4.05
C ILE A 40 11.53 -3.61 3.85
N ASN A 41 12.75 -4.02 4.19
CA ASN A 41 13.96 -3.25 3.96
C ASN A 41 14.81 -3.94 2.88
N GLU A 42 15.47 -3.15 2.05
CA GLU A 42 16.54 -3.55 1.11
C GLU A 42 16.12 -4.31 -0.15
N GLU A 43 15.44 -5.46 -0.08
CA GLU A 43 15.08 -6.23 -1.28
C GLU A 43 13.70 -6.93 -1.22
N ILE A 44 13.14 -7.16 -2.42
CA ILE A 44 11.85 -7.80 -2.65
C ILE A 44 12.01 -9.31 -2.70
N PHE A 45 11.21 -10.04 -1.91
CA PHE A 45 10.94 -11.45 -2.19
C PHE A 45 9.60 -11.61 -2.93
N ARG A 46 9.50 -12.64 -3.77
CA ARG A 46 8.39 -12.80 -4.73
C ARG A 46 7.05 -13.09 -4.03
N THR A 47 6.03 -12.31 -4.37
CA THR A 47 4.64 -12.50 -3.90
C THR A 47 4.04 -13.85 -4.30
N SER A 48 4.53 -14.45 -5.39
CA SER A 48 4.04 -15.73 -5.93
C SER A 48 4.17 -16.92 -4.99
N ARG A 49 4.93 -16.80 -3.90
CA ARG A 49 5.10 -17.84 -2.87
C ARG A 49 4.24 -17.63 -1.62
N LEU A 50 3.55 -16.49 -1.54
CA LEU A 50 2.72 -16.15 -0.39
C LEU A 50 1.36 -16.84 -0.47
N PRO A 51 0.82 -17.32 0.66
CA PRO A 51 -0.55 -17.84 0.68
C PRO A 51 -1.55 -16.70 0.54
N ILE A 52 -2.80 -17.03 0.22
CA ILE A 52 -3.89 -16.04 0.20
C ILE A 52 -4.33 -15.75 1.64
N PHE A 53 -4.45 -14.47 1.98
CA PHE A 53 -4.91 -13.98 3.27
C PHE A 53 -6.41 -13.66 3.19
N HIS A 54 -7.25 -14.69 3.23
CA HIS A 54 -8.71 -14.52 3.11
C HIS A 54 -9.33 -13.65 4.21
N ASN A 55 -8.70 -13.59 5.39
CA ASN A 55 -9.21 -12.85 6.55
C ASN A 55 -8.63 -11.44 6.69
N LEU A 56 -7.66 -11.06 5.85
CA LEU A 56 -6.95 -9.80 5.99
C LEU A 56 -7.84 -8.63 5.56
N ILE A 57 -8.19 -7.79 6.52
CA ILE A 57 -9.04 -6.61 6.35
C ILE A 57 -8.18 -5.34 6.37
N GLU A 58 -7.13 -5.32 7.20
CA GLU A 58 -6.24 -4.16 7.37
C GLU A 58 -4.80 -4.53 6.97
N PHE A 59 -4.21 -3.75 6.07
CA PHE A 59 -2.83 -3.94 5.65
C PHE A 59 -2.06 -2.63 5.74
N LYS A 60 -0.98 -2.64 6.52
CA LYS A 60 -0.04 -1.54 6.62
C LYS A 60 1.29 -1.97 6.01
N PHE A 61 1.70 -1.26 4.97
CA PHE A 61 2.94 -1.53 4.26
C PHE A 61 3.94 -0.39 4.41
N LEU A 62 5.14 -0.74 4.87
CA LEU A 62 6.28 0.16 4.99
C LEU A 62 7.42 -0.38 4.12
N GLY A 63 7.57 0.17 2.91
CA GLY A 63 8.64 -0.21 1.98
C GLY A 63 9.79 0.79 2.03
N ARG A 64 11.00 0.34 2.40
CA ARG A 64 12.17 1.20 2.53
C ARG A 64 13.33 0.75 1.65
N GLY A 65 13.88 1.70 0.88
CA GLY A 65 15.22 1.58 0.32
C GLY A 65 15.35 0.67 -0.92
N PHE A 66 14.26 0.30 -1.59
CA PHE A 66 14.32 -0.58 -2.76
C PHE A 66 13.39 -0.16 -3.92
N SER A 67 13.77 -0.57 -5.14
CA SER A 67 13.00 -0.36 -6.38
C SER A 67 11.98 -1.48 -6.59
N GLY A 68 10.82 -1.16 -7.17
CA GLY A 68 9.77 -2.15 -7.47
C GLY A 68 8.77 -2.43 -6.35
N ARG A 69 8.82 -1.67 -5.24
CA ARG A 69 7.85 -1.77 -4.12
C ARG A 69 6.40 -1.50 -4.55
N GLU A 70 6.20 -0.67 -5.57
CA GLU A 70 4.89 -0.41 -6.17
C GLU A 70 4.36 -1.67 -6.87
N ILE A 71 5.22 -2.34 -7.64
CA ILE A 71 4.89 -3.58 -8.34
C ILE A 71 4.58 -4.67 -7.31
N TRP A 72 5.42 -4.82 -6.29
CA TRP A 72 5.22 -5.78 -5.21
C TRP A 72 3.89 -5.54 -4.48
N LEU A 73 3.58 -4.28 -4.16
CA LEU A 73 2.31 -3.92 -3.52
C LEU A 73 1.13 -4.34 -4.41
N MET A 74 1.16 -4.04 -5.71
CA MET A 74 0.06 -4.42 -6.61
C MET A 74 -0.09 -5.93 -6.74
N GLU A 75 1.01 -6.66 -6.87
CA GLU A 75 0.97 -8.12 -6.87
C GLU A 75 0.42 -8.69 -5.56
N PHE A 76 0.81 -8.09 -4.42
CA PHE A 76 0.31 -8.48 -3.10
C PHE A 76 -1.20 -8.22 -2.99
N LEU A 77 -1.68 -7.03 -3.36
CA LEU A 77 -3.11 -6.73 -3.33
C LEU A 77 -3.91 -7.66 -4.26
N HIS A 78 -3.38 -7.92 -5.46
CA HIS A 78 -4.06 -8.75 -6.46
C HIS A 78 -4.14 -10.23 -6.04
N ARG A 79 -3.06 -10.80 -5.50
CA ARG A 79 -2.96 -12.25 -5.23
C ARG A 79 -3.22 -12.62 -3.79
N VAL A 80 -2.76 -11.79 -2.85
CA VAL A 80 -2.63 -12.15 -1.44
C VAL A 80 -3.78 -11.61 -0.62
N ALA A 81 -4.30 -10.41 -0.92
CA ALA A 81 -5.25 -9.71 -0.06
C ALA A 81 -6.60 -9.40 -0.74
N PRO A 82 -7.38 -10.42 -1.18
CA PRO A 82 -8.57 -10.21 -2.00
C PRO A 82 -9.71 -9.47 -1.27
N ASN A 83 -9.77 -9.54 0.06
CA ASN A 83 -10.85 -8.97 0.88
C ASN A 83 -10.42 -7.71 1.65
N LEU A 84 -9.33 -7.07 1.24
CA LEU A 84 -8.77 -5.93 1.96
C LEU A 84 -9.72 -4.72 1.97
N GLU A 85 -9.98 -4.15 3.14
CA GLU A 85 -10.84 -2.96 3.30
C GLU A 85 -10.05 -1.69 3.63
N THR A 86 -8.89 -1.82 4.29
CA THR A 86 -8.06 -0.69 4.71
C THR A 86 -6.61 -0.89 4.32
N LEU A 87 -6.04 0.10 3.63
CA LEU A 87 -4.67 0.11 3.17
C LEU A 87 -3.91 1.33 3.71
N THR A 88 -2.85 1.11 4.48
CA THR A 88 -1.93 2.17 4.92
C THR A 88 -0.58 2.00 4.23
N LEU A 89 -0.13 3.03 3.52
CA LEU A 89 1.12 3.06 2.77
C LEU A 89 2.09 4.06 3.36
N ASN A 90 3.34 3.65 3.51
CA ASN A 90 4.43 4.55 3.77
C ASN A 90 5.64 4.13 2.92
N PHE A 91 5.94 4.96 1.94
CA PHE A 91 7.10 4.79 1.08
C PHE A 91 8.13 5.86 1.46
N SER A 92 9.26 5.42 2.00
CA SER A 92 10.38 6.33 2.25
C SER A 92 10.84 6.96 0.93
N VAL A 93 11.21 8.24 0.98
CA VAL A 93 11.55 9.07 -0.18
C VAL A 93 12.75 8.48 -0.93
N VAL A 94 12.49 7.72 -1.99
CA VAL A 94 13.50 7.40 -3.00
C VAL A 94 12.91 7.79 -4.35
N ALA A 95 13.56 8.77 -4.99
CA ALA A 95 13.21 9.25 -6.31
C ALA A 95 13.33 8.12 -7.35
N GLY A 96 12.45 8.11 -8.35
CA GLY A 96 12.68 7.37 -9.60
C GLY A 96 11.80 6.15 -9.88
N THR A 97 10.73 5.93 -9.12
CA THR A 97 9.76 4.87 -9.43
C THR A 97 8.47 5.51 -9.93
N GLN A 98 8.29 5.50 -11.25
CA GLN A 98 7.02 5.86 -11.88
C GLN A 98 5.99 4.77 -11.56
N TRP A 99 4.79 5.19 -11.18
CA TRP A 99 3.71 4.25 -10.94
C TRP A 99 3.31 3.63 -12.27
N LYS A 100 3.47 2.31 -12.41
CA LYS A 100 3.00 1.61 -13.60
C LYS A 100 1.61 1.07 -13.31
N ALA A 101 0.65 1.45 -14.16
CA ALA A 101 -0.67 0.85 -14.15
C ALA A 101 -0.53 -0.66 -14.38
N LEU A 102 -0.93 -1.42 -13.37
CA LEU A 102 -1.02 -2.87 -13.40
C LEU A 102 -2.51 -3.27 -13.41
N GLU A 103 -2.75 -4.56 -13.65
CA GLU A 103 -4.09 -5.13 -13.51
C GLU A 103 -4.71 -4.76 -12.16
N VAL A 104 -5.98 -4.36 -12.19
CA VAL A 104 -6.67 -3.83 -11.03
C VAL A 104 -6.93 -4.96 -10.03
N PRO A 105 -6.39 -4.89 -8.80
CA PRO A 105 -6.73 -5.86 -7.76
C PRO A 105 -8.24 -5.85 -7.47
N SER A 106 -8.86 -7.03 -7.34
CA SER A 106 -10.29 -7.13 -7.03
C SER A 106 -10.65 -6.43 -5.71
N CYS A 107 -9.75 -6.51 -4.71
CA CYS A 107 -9.93 -5.81 -3.44
C CYS A 107 -10.09 -4.30 -3.64
N LEU A 108 -9.37 -3.73 -4.61
CA LEU A 108 -9.44 -2.29 -4.91
C LEU A 108 -10.84 -1.93 -5.40
N SER A 109 -11.40 -2.71 -6.33
CA SER A 109 -12.71 -2.45 -6.91
C SER A 109 -13.87 -2.73 -5.94
N PHE A 110 -13.81 -3.78 -5.13
CA PHE A 110 -14.98 -4.30 -4.42
C PHE A 110 -14.94 -4.23 -2.90
N HIS A 111 -13.76 -4.02 -2.29
CA HIS A 111 -13.60 -4.14 -0.84
C HIS A 111 -12.93 -2.93 -0.19
N LEU A 112 -12.05 -2.23 -0.89
CA LEU A 112 -11.23 -1.18 -0.31
C LEU A 112 -12.02 0.12 -0.05
N LYS A 113 -12.22 0.43 1.22
CA LYS A 113 -12.99 1.60 1.71
C LYS A 113 -12.10 2.73 2.19
N GLU A 114 -10.92 2.42 2.71
CA GLU A 114 -10.00 3.42 3.27
C GLU A 114 -8.56 3.22 2.76
N ILE A 115 -7.96 4.33 2.33
CA ILE A 115 -6.54 4.41 2.00
C ILE A 115 -5.91 5.53 2.84
N GLU A 116 -4.80 5.23 3.48
CA GLU A 116 -3.93 6.20 4.14
C GLU A 116 -2.55 6.19 3.50
N ILE A 117 -2.04 7.35 3.11
CA ILE A 117 -0.69 7.52 2.56
C ILE A 117 0.09 8.47 3.44
N SER A 118 1.16 7.97 4.06
CA SER A 118 2.11 8.76 4.85
C SER A 118 3.33 9.16 4.02
N SER A 119 3.99 10.25 4.43
CA SER A 119 5.19 10.79 3.77
C SER A 119 4.97 11.07 2.28
N PHE A 120 3.77 11.59 1.97
CA PHE A 120 3.35 11.85 0.60
C PHE A 120 4.25 12.91 -0.06
N ASN A 121 4.66 12.64 -1.29
CA ASN A 121 5.37 13.59 -2.14
C ASN A 121 4.78 13.61 -3.56
N THR A 122 5.18 14.59 -4.36
CA THR A 122 4.62 14.82 -5.70
C THR A 122 4.74 13.65 -6.68
N HIS A 123 5.69 12.73 -6.48
CA HIS A 123 5.86 11.56 -7.36
C HIS A 123 4.78 10.50 -7.12
N MET A 124 4.07 10.55 -5.99
CA MET A 124 2.98 9.62 -5.66
C MET A 124 1.64 10.04 -6.25
N ILE A 125 1.59 11.12 -7.04
CA ILE A 125 0.34 11.65 -7.59
C ILE A 125 -0.33 10.67 -8.56
N GLU A 126 0.45 9.93 -9.35
CA GLU A 126 -0.04 8.91 -10.28
C GLU A 126 -0.69 7.72 -9.54
N MET A 127 -0.10 7.32 -8.41
CA MET A 127 -0.65 6.30 -7.54
C MET A 127 -2.01 6.72 -6.96
N VAL A 128 -2.12 7.97 -6.50
CA VAL A 128 -3.39 8.52 -6.01
C VAL A 128 -4.43 8.55 -7.14
N SER A 129 -4.06 9.00 -8.35
CA SER A 129 -4.95 8.96 -9.51
C SER A 129 -5.45 7.54 -9.77
N TYR A 130 -4.53 6.57 -9.80
CA TYR A 130 -4.87 5.16 -10.03
C TYR A 130 -5.86 4.63 -8.99
N PHE A 131 -5.65 4.92 -7.70
CA PHE A 131 -6.59 4.49 -6.66
C PHE A 131 -7.95 5.17 -6.82
N LEU A 132 -8.00 6.47 -7.10
CA LEU A 132 -9.26 7.18 -7.30
C LEU A 132 -10.05 6.65 -8.51
N ASP A 133 -9.36 6.29 -9.58
CA ASP A 133 -9.97 5.72 -10.79
C ASP A 133 -10.53 4.32 -10.53
N ASN A 134 -9.77 3.47 -9.84
CA ASN A 134 -10.07 2.03 -9.75
C ASN A 134 -10.78 1.59 -8.46
N ALA A 135 -10.69 2.35 -7.37
CA ALA A 135 -11.29 1.99 -6.09
C ALA A 135 -12.77 2.40 -6.03
N MET A 136 -13.68 1.52 -6.44
CA MET A 136 -15.07 1.92 -6.74
C MET A 136 -15.90 2.28 -5.50
N ILE A 137 -15.59 1.67 -4.37
CA ILE A 137 -16.30 1.86 -3.10
C ILE A 137 -15.45 2.63 -2.07
N LEU A 138 -14.40 3.32 -2.51
CA LEU A 138 -13.51 4.07 -1.62
C LEU A 138 -14.28 5.21 -0.95
N GLU A 139 -14.35 5.18 0.38
CA GLU A 139 -15.07 6.14 1.20
C GLU A 139 -14.14 7.25 1.70
N LYS A 140 -12.87 6.90 1.97
CA LYS A 140 -11.92 7.78 2.65
C LYS A 140 -10.50 7.65 2.09
N LEU A 141 -9.89 8.81 1.83
CA LEU A 141 -8.49 8.93 1.46
C LEU A 141 -7.82 9.90 2.43
N ILE A 142 -6.83 9.42 3.17
CA ILE A 142 -6.01 10.23 4.06
C ILE A 142 -4.63 10.38 3.44
N ILE A 143 -4.14 11.62 3.35
CA ILE A 143 -2.80 11.92 2.86
C ILE A 143 -2.10 12.79 3.90
N SER A 144 -0.99 12.26 4.43
CA SER A 144 -0.08 12.98 5.31
C SER A 144 1.18 13.33 4.51
N MET A 145 1.46 14.62 4.37
CA MET A 145 2.60 15.11 3.59
C MET A 145 3.90 15.02 4.39
N ASP A 146 5.02 14.81 3.70
CA ASP A 146 6.34 15.01 4.31
C ASP A 146 6.66 16.52 4.39
N ALA A 147 7.78 16.89 5.03
CA ALA A 147 8.19 18.29 5.14
C ALA A 147 8.45 18.90 3.74
N LEU A 148 7.45 19.57 3.20
CA LEU A 148 7.50 20.29 1.93
C LEU A 148 7.76 21.77 2.16
N THR A 149 8.32 22.43 1.15
CA THR A 149 8.27 23.91 1.13
C THR A 149 6.82 24.37 0.96
N VAL A 150 6.46 25.53 1.52
CA VAL A 150 5.11 26.13 1.42
C VAL A 150 4.58 26.15 -0.03
N THR A 151 5.46 26.43 -1.00
CA THR A 151 5.10 26.45 -2.43
C THR A 151 4.78 25.06 -2.97
N GLN A 152 5.58 24.06 -2.61
CA GLN A 152 5.34 22.67 -3.03
C GLN A 152 4.07 22.10 -2.38
N GLU A 153 3.84 22.40 -1.11
CA GLU A 153 2.64 22.00 -0.39
C GLU A 153 1.37 22.53 -1.06
N LYS A 154 1.33 23.84 -1.35
CA LYS A 154 0.19 24.48 -2.03
C LYS A 154 -0.06 23.86 -3.41
N LYS A 155 1.00 23.64 -4.20
CA LYS A 155 0.90 23.02 -5.53
C LYS A 155 0.34 21.59 -5.42
N THR A 156 0.89 20.80 -4.51
CA THR A 156 0.51 19.39 -4.29
C THR A 156 -0.94 19.28 -3.83
N ARG A 157 -1.34 20.11 -2.87
CA ARG A 157 -2.73 20.19 -2.40
C ARG A 157 -3.70 20.53 -3.53
N ASN A 158 -3.35 21.50 -4.39
CA ASN A 158 -4.20 21.85 -5.53
C ASN A 158 -4.35 20.68 -6.53
N GLN A 159 -3.27 19.95 -6.80
CA GLN A 159 -3.32 18.76 -7.66
C GLN A 159 -4.20 17.66 -7.07
N LEU A 160 -4.05 17.37 -5.77
CA LEU A 160 -4.89 16.39 -5.07
C LEU A 160 -6.38 16.78 -5.10
N LEU A 161 -6.68 18.06 -4.85
CA LEU A 161 -8.05 18.56 -4.91
C LEU A 161 -8.64 18.45 -6.32
N GLN A 162 -7.85 18.67 -7.37
CA GLN A 162 -8.30 18.48 -8.75
C GLN A 162 -8.63 17.01 -9.04
N LEU A 163 -7.76 16.07 -8.62
CA LEU A 163 -8.00 14.64 -8.80
C LEU A 163 -9.26 14.15 -8.09
N VAL A 164 -9.47 14.58 -6.85
CA VAL A 164 -10.67 14.22 -6.10
C VAL A 164 -11.93 14.83 -6.72
N LYS A 165 -11.86 16.07 -7.22
CA LYS A 165 -12.98 16.71 -7.93
C LYS A 165 -13.32 16.02 -9.25
N SER A 166 -12.32 15.49 -9.96
CA SER A 166 -12.56 14.73 -11.19
C SER A 166 -13.07 13.32 -10.92
N SER A 167 -12.86 12.79 -9.71
CA SER A 167 -13.40 11.50 -9.33
C SER A 167 -14.91 11.58 -9.24
N LYS A 168 -15.60 10.61 -9.88
CA LYS A 168 -17.06 10.52 -9.87
C LYS A 168 -17.61 9.99 -8.53
N LYS A 169 -16.75 9.76 -7.54
CA LYS A 169 -17.05 9.05 -6.29
C LYS A 169 -17.14 10.04 -5.13
N CYS A 170 -18.07 9.78 -4.21
CA CYS A 170 -18.20 10.58 -2.99
C CYS A 170 -17.10 10.17 -2.00
N LEU A 171 -15.97 10.85 -2.06
CA LEU A 171 -14.78 10.54 -1.29
C LEU A 171 -14.52 11.61 -0.23
N LYS A 172 -14.30 11.20 1.02
CA LYS A 172 -13.77 12.09 2.05
C LYS A 172 -12.25 12.14 1.93
N LEU A 173 -11.72 13.24 1.38
CA LEU A 173 -10.29 13.54 1.41
C LEU A 173 -9.94 14.24 2.73
N VAL A 174 -9.00 13.66 3.49
CA VAL A 174 -8.37 14.30 4.64
C VAL A 174 -6.91 14.52 4.31
N VAL A 175 -6.51 15.79 4.24
CA VAL A 175 -5.09 16.16 4.06
C VAL A 175 -4.56 16.61 5.42
N ILE A 176 -3.52 15.92 5.89
CA ILE A 176 -2.79 16.25 7.11
C ILE A 176 -1.45 16.85 6.67
N LEU A 177 -1.18 18.06 7.18
CA LEU A 177 0.01 18.86 6.90
C LEU A 177 1.00 18.74 8.06
#